data_AF-A0A7K2Q5C9-F1
#
_entry.id   AF-A0A7K2Q5C9-F1
#
_cell.length_a   1.000
_cell.length_b   1.000
_cell.length_c   1.000
_cell.angle_alpha   90.00
_cell.angle_beta   90.00
_cell.angle_gamma   90.00
#
_symmetry.space_group_name_H-M   'P 1'
#
loop_
_entity.id
_entity.type
_entity.pdbx_description
1 polymer ?
#
loop_
_entity_poly.entity_id
_entity_poly.type
_entity_poly.pdbx_seq_one_letter_code
_entity_poly.pdbx_strand_id
1 'polypeptide(L)'
;ILAQRGRIGFVFQNFNLFPHLTVLDNVAAAPVATGRLRRAEAQALARELLERVGLGDRTGAYPRQLSGGQQQRVAIARALALRPGVILFDEPTSALDP
;
A
#
# COMPACT_ATOMS: atom_id res chain seq x y z
N ILE A 1 -0.27 -26.91 -7.35
CA ILE A 1 -1.53 -26.19 -7.10
C ILE A 1 -1.39 -25.08 -6.03
N LEU A 2 -0.58 -25.25 -4.97
CA LEU A 2 -0.39 -24.21 -3.92
C LEU A 2 0.57 -23.04 -4.26
N ALA A 3 1.27 -23.07 -5.39
CA ALA A 3 2.24 -22.03 -5.79
C ALA A 3 1.59 -20.75 -6.38
N GLN A 4 0.29 -20.75 -6.67
CA GLN A 4 -0.40 -19.64 -7.33
C GLN A 4 -0.84 -18.50 -6.40
N ARG A 5 -0.72 -18.64 -5.07
CA ARG A 5 -1.15 -17.59 -4.11
C ARG A 5 -0.22 -16.37 -4.03
N GLY A 6 0.97 -16.42 -4.62
CA GLY A 6 1.95 -15.33 -4.52
C GLY A 6 1.74 -14.14 -5.48
N ARG A 7 0.68 -14.13 -6.29
CA ARG A 7 0.51 -13.19 -7.43
C ARG A 7 -0.71 -12.28 -7.37
N ILE A 8 -1.52 -12.33 -6.32
CA ILE A 8 -2.74 -11.51 -6.21
C ILE A 8 -2.56 -10.50 -5.07
N GLY A 9 -2.68 -9.21 -5.38
CA GLY A 9 -2.79 -8.15 -4.39
C GLY A 9 -4.26 -7.83 -4.10
N PHE A 10 -4.58 -7.43 -2.87
CA PHE A 10 -5.93 -7.05 -2.46
C PHE A 10 -5.94 -5.60 -1.99
N VAL A 11 -6.97 -4.85 -2.39
CA VAL A 11 -7.29 -3.52 -1.86
C VAL A 11 -8.74 -3.55 -1.38
N PHE A 12 -8.94 -3.33 -0.08
CA PHE A 12 -10.25 -3.36 0.58
C PHE A 12 -10.81 -1.94 0.79
N GLN A 13 -12.13 -1.82 0.97
CA GLN A 13 -12.80 -0.56 1.36
C GLN A 13 -12.25 0.02 2.67
N ASN A 14 -12.18 -0.81 3.71
CA ASN A 14 -11.45 -0.47 4.92
C ASN A 14 -9.97 -0.68 4.59
N PHE A 15 -9.25 0.41 4.31
CA PHE A 15 -7.87 0.39 3.80
C PHE A 15 -6.86 -0.38 4.69
N ASN A 16 -7.26 -0.75 5.91
CA ASN A 16 -6.52 -1.61 6.84
C ASN A 16 -5.05 -1.16 6.99
N LEU A 17 -4.85 0.17 7.00
CA LEU A 17 -3.55 0.77 7.26
C LEU A 17 -3.20 0.58 8.73
N PHE A 18 -1.94 0.31 9.02
CA PHE A 18 -1.45 0.25 10.38
C PHE A 18 -1.42 1.67 10.96
N PRO A 19 -2.25 1.99 11.97
CA PRO A 19 -2.46 3.38 12.42
C PRO A 19 -1.23 3.95 13.14
N HIS A 20 -0.38 3.07 13.67
CA HIS A 20 0.84 3.41 14.40
C HIS A 20 2.08 3.50 13.50
N LEU A 21 1.95 3.22 12.19
CA LEU A 21 3.04 3.33 11.22
C LEU A 21 2.84 4.56 10.33
N THR A 22 3.95 5.11 9.86
CA THR A 22 3.93 6.16 8.83
C THR A 22 3.39 5.60 7.50
N VAL A 23 3.05 6.48 6.56
CA VAL A 23 2.68 6.10 5.19
C VAL A 23 3.80 5.31 4.51
N LEU A 24 5.04 5.76 4.66
CA LEU A 24 6.22 5.07 4.14
C LEU A 24 6.34 3.65 4.72
N ASP A 25 6.23 3.51 6.04
CA ASP A 25 6.36 2.22 6.70
C ASP A 25 5.18 1.30 6.40
N ASN A 26 3.97 1.84 6.21
CA ASN A 26 2.80 1.07 5.77
C ASN A 26 3.05 0.37 4.42
N VAL A 27 3.63 1.08 3.45
CA VAL A 27 3.97 0.55 2.11
C VAL A 27 5.16 -0.42 2.18
N ALA A 28 6.17 -0.12 2.99
CA ALA A 28 7.35 -0.97 3.15
C ALA A 28 7.10 -2.24 4.00
N ALA A 29 6.04 -2.28 4.80
CA ALA A 29 5.79 -3.34 5.79
C ALA A 29 5.77 -4.75 5.17
N ALA A 30 5.04 -4.94 4.07
CA ALA A 30 4.85 -6.27 3.49
C ALA A 30 6.14 -6.83 2.82
N PRO A 31 6.90 -6.06 2.02
CA PRO A 31 8.20 -6.51 1.51
C PRO A 31 9.20 -6.92 2.61
N VAL A 32 9.20 -6.21 3.75
CA VAL A 32 10.07 -6.53 4.90
C VAL A 32 9.58 -7.78 5.62
N ALA A 33 8.29 -7.84 5.97
CA ALA A 33 7.71 -8.95 6.72
C ALA A 33 7.77 -10.29 5.97
N THR A 34 7.73 -10.24 4.63
CA THR A 34 7.86 -11.44 3.78
C THR A 34 9.32 -11.82 3.49
N GLY A 35 10.30 -11.07 4.00
CA GLY A 35 11.73 -11.32 3.77
C GLY A 35 12.18 -11.08 2.32
N ARG A 36 11.37 -10.42 1.48
CA ARG A 36 11.70 -10.17 0.08
C ARG A 36 12.72 -9.04 -0.10
N LEU A 37 12.72 -8.06 0.80
CA LEU A 37 13.60 -6.89 0.76
C LEU A 37 14.05 -6.53 2.17
N ARG A 38 15.28 -6.01 2.31
CA ARG A 38 15.71 -5.38 3.56
C ARG A 38 14.99 -4.06 3.76
N ARG A 39 14.95 -3.58 5.00
CA ARG A 39 14.21 -2.36 5.37
C ARG A 39 14.57 -1.14 4.49
N ALA A 40 15.85 -0.91 4.22
CA ALA A 40 16.29 0.22 3.39
C ALA A 40 15.78 0.11 1.94
N GLU A 41 15.87 -1.09 1.35
CA GLU A 41 15.40 -1.37 -0.01
C GLU A 41 13.88 -1.26 -0.12
N ALA A 42 13.16 -1.77 0.88
CA ALA A 42 11.70 -1.65 0.96
C ALA A 42 11.24 -0.20 1.11
N GLN A 43 11.95 0.62 1.89
CA GLN A 43 11.66 2.05 2.01
C GLN A 43 11.98 2.82 0.72
N ALA A 44 13.03 2.46 -0.02
CA ALA A 44 13.31 3.05 -1.33
C ALA A 44 12.17 2.76 -2.32
N LEU A 45 11.78 1.49 -2.46
CA LEU A 45 10.63 1.08 -3.29
C LEU A 45 9.34 1.78 -2.85
N ALA A 46 9.09 1.87 -1.54
CA ALA A 46 7.90 2.52 -1.01
C ALA A 46 7.84 4.01 -1.40
N ARG A 47 8.96 4.74 -1.38
CA ARG A 47 9.02 6.12 -1.86
C ARG A 47 8.64 6.22 -3.33
N GLU A 48 9.22 5.38 -4.18
CA GLU A 48 8.90 5.35 -5.63
C GLU A 48 7.42 5.08 -5.88
N LEU A 49 6.81 4.13 -5.16
CA LEU A 49 5.39 3.84 -5.28
C LEU A 49 4.51 4.98 -4.79
N LEU A 50 4.91 5.66 -3.70
CA LEU A 50 4.19 6.81 -3.16
C LEU A 50 4.25 8.02 -4.09
N GLU A 51 5.39 8.27 -4.74
CA GLU A 51 5.50 9.29 -5.80
C GLU A 51 4.53 9.00 -6.95
N ARG A 52 4.49 7.74 -7.42
CA ARG A 52 3.60 7.33 -8.52
C ARG A 52 2.11 7.51 -8.22
N VAL A 53 1.70 7.42 -6.96
CA VAL A 53 0.32 7.67 -6.54
C VAL A 53 0.11 9.11 -6.05
N GLY A 54 1.09 10.01 -6.22
CA GLY A 54 0.98 11.43 -5.84
C GLY A 54 0.90 11.67 -4.34
N LEU A 55 1.70 10.92 -3.56
CA LEU A 55 1.83 11.01 -2.10
C LEU A 55 3.30 11.08 -1.62
N GLY A 56 4.22 11.49 -2.51
CA GLY A 56 5.64 11.61 -2.20
C GLY A 56 5.96 12.52 -1.01
N ASP A 57 5.25 13.64 -0.91
CA ASP A 57 5.35 14.64 0.16
C ASP A 57 4.63 14.21 1.47
N ARG A 58 3.98 13.05 1.48
CA ARG A 58 3.21 12.52 2.62
C ARG A 58 3.84 11.28 3.25
N THR A 59 5.06 10.91 2.87
CA THR A 59 5.77 9.73 3.39
C THR A 59 5.84 9.65 4.91
N GLY A 60 6.03 10.79 5.60
CA GLY A 60 6.09 10.87 7.06
C GLY A 60 4.75 11.01 7.79
N ALA A 61 3.63 11.12 7.05
CA ALA A 61 2.31 11.23 7.66
C ALA A 61 1.87 9.89 8.28
N TYR A 62 0.94 9.94 9.23
CA TYR A 62 0.21 8.79 9.75
C TYR A 62 -1.17 8.68 9.07
N PRO A 63 -1.78 7.48 8.98
CA PRO A 63 -3.08 7.28 8.31
C PRO A 63 -4.19 8.25 8.73
N ARG A 64 -4.26 8.59 10.02
CA ARG A 64 -5.23 9.55 10.58
C ARG A 64 -5.11 10.99 10.03
N GLN A 65 -4.00 11.32 9.37
CA GLN A 65 -3.74 12.63 8.78
C GLN A 65 -4.09 12.66 7.28
N LEU A 66 -4.63 11.57 6.73
CA LEU A 66 -4.96 11.43 5.32
C LEU A 66 -6.48 11.42 5.13
N SER A 67 -6.94 12.09 4.08
CA SER A 67 -8.30 11.92 3.54
C SER A 67 -8.55 10.48 3.07
N GLY A 68 -9.81 10.07 2.93
CA GLY A 68 -10.17 8.73 2.44
C GLY A 68 -9.50 8.37 1.11
N GLY A 69 -9.56 9.26 0.12
CA GLY A 69 -8.90 9.04 -1.18
C GLY A 69 -7.36 8.99 -1.10
N GLN A 70 -6.74 9.66 -0.13
CA GLN A 70 -5.31 9.50 0.12
C GLN A 70 -5.01 8.15 0.77
N GLN A 71 -5.82 7.69 1.74
CA GLN A 71 -5.67 6.36 2.34
C GLN A 71 -5.86 5.24 1.30
N GLN A 72 -6.80 5.39 0.37
CA GLN A 72 -6.98 4.48 -0.76
C GLN A 72 -5.72 4.39 -1.62
N ARG A 73 -5.12 5.52 -1.97
CA ARG A 73 -3.87 5.56 -2.74
C ARG A 73 -2.70 4.91 -1.99
N VAL A 74 -2.63 5.05 -0.66
CA VAL A 74 -1.66 4.31 0.16
C VAL A 74 -1.92 2.80 0.11
N ALA A 75 -3.18 2.36 0.21
CA ALA A 75 -3.53 0.93 0.11
C ALA A 75 -3.17 0.34 -1.26
N ILE A 76 -3.37 1.08 -2.34
CA ILE A 76 -2.92 0.71 -3.69
C ILE A 76 -1.39 0.55 -3.74
N ALA A 77 -0.65 1.53 -3.21
CA ALA A 77 0.81 1.45 -3.14
C ALA A 77 1.29 0.24 -2.32
N ARG A 78 0.64 -0.09 -1.21
CA ARG A 78 0.90 -1.30 -0.42
C ARG A 78 0.70 -2.58 -1.21
N ALA A 79 -0.41 -2.69 -1.95
CA ALA A 79 -0.69 -3.86 -2.78
C ALA A 79 0.36 -4.02 -3.90
N LEU A 80 0.81 -2.90 -4.51
CA LEU A 80 1.84 -2.88 -5.54
C LEU A 80 3.24 -3.24 -5.03
N ALA A 81 3.55 -3.00 -3.75
CA ALA A 81 4.87 -3.24 -3.17
C ALA A 81 5.33 -4.70 -3.27
N LEU A 82 4.40 -5.65 -3.35
CA LEU A 82 4.71 -7.08 -3.56
C LEU A 82 4.79 -7.49 -5.04
N ARG A 83 4.69 -6.55 -5.97
CA ARG A 83 4.68 -6.77 -7.44
C ARG A 83 3.72 -7.92 -7.85
N PRO A 84 2.43 -7.83 -7.48
CA PRO A 84 1.46 -8.84 -7.85
C PRO A 84 1.24 -8.84 -9.37
N GLY A 85 0.86 -9.98 -9.93
CA GLY A 85 0.46 -10.08 -11.34
C GLY A 85 -0.97 -9.57 -11.59
N VAL A 86 -1.81 -9.56 -10.55
CA VAL A 86 -3.20 -9.09 -10.58
C VAL A 86 -3.52 -8.37 -9.26
N ILE A 87 -4.28 -7.28 -9.31
CA ILE A 87 -4.84 -6.63 -8.11
C ILE A 87 -6.36 -6.77 -8.15
N LEU A 88 -6.93 -7.24 -7.05
CA LEU A 88 -8.37 -7.28 -6.80
C LEU A 88 -8.75 -6.08 -5.94
N PHE A 89 -9.73 -5.33 -6.42
CA PHE A 89 -10.36 -4.24 -5.69
C PHE A 89 -11.72 -4.72 -5.19
N ASP A 90 -11.92 -4.69 -3.88
CA ASP A 90 -13.21 -4.99 -3.29
C ASP A 90 -13.98 -3.68 -3.13
N GLU A 91 -14.99 -3.48 -3.98
CA GLU A 91 -15.86 -2.29 -4.05
C GLU A 91 -15.15 -0.92 -4.12
N PRO A 92 -14.43 -0.59 -5.23
CA PRO A 92 -13.60 0.60 -5.33
C PRO A 92 -14.37 1.94 -5.39
N THR A 93 -15.68 1.91 -5.64
CA THR A 93 -16.50 3.09 -5.92
C THR A 93 -17.33 3.58 -4.74
N SER A 94 -17.47 2.79 -3.67
CA SER A 94 -18.36 3.15 -2.54
C SER A 94 -17.73 4.18 -1.60
N ALA A 95 -16.42 4.41 -1.71
CA ALA A 95 -15.66 5.40 -0.92
C ALA A 95 -15.35 6.70 -1.68
N LEU A 96 -15.84 6.83 -2.92
CA LEU A 96 -15.80 8.08 -3.69
C LEU A 96 -17.21 8.68 -3.63
N ASP A 97 -17.39 9.74 -2.85
CA ASP A 97 -18.62 10.53 -2.94
C ASP A 97 -18.79 11.07 -4.38
N PRO A 98 -20.03 11.13 -4.91
CA PRO A 98 -20.31 11.53 -6.30
C PRO A 98 -19.94 12.98 -6.64
#